data_AF-A0AAD5NQJ1-F1
#
_entry.id   AF-A0AAD5NQJ1-F1
#
_cell.length_a   1.000
_cell.length_b   1.000
_cell.length_c   1.000
_cell.angle_alpha   90.00
_cell.angle_beta   90.00
_cell.angle_gamma   90.00
#
_symmetry.space_group_name_H-M   'P 1'
#
loop_
_entity.id
_entity.type
_entity.pdbx_description
1 polymer ?
#
loop_
_entity_poly.entity_id
_entity_poly.type
_entity_poly.pdbx_seq_one_letter_code
_entity_poly.pdbx_strand_id
1 'polypeptide(L)'
;MELLGFLRFYANHGSLSSGFCPPPRDGLLQTIKLTQNVFTNVDMFVTTADPVLESPIITVNTVLSLLAIDYPTHKLACYVTDDGCSPLTFYSLVEASKFAELWLPFCNKYNVHVRAPILSAVYIF
;
A
#
# COMPACT_ATOMS: atom_id res chain seq x y z
N MET A 1 -25.01 -2.75 7.70
CA MET A 1 -24.16 -3.18 6.56
C MET A 1 -22.96 -2.26 6.49
N GLU A 2 -22.21 -2.19 7.59
CA GLU A 2 -20.89 -1.57 7.68
C GLU A 2 -19.92 -2.73 7.86
N LEU A 3 -19.14 -3.06 6.85
CA LEU A 3 -17.98 -3.92 7.03
C LEU A 3 -16.83 -3.21 6.33
N LEU A 4 -16.25 -2.29 7.11
CA LEU A 4 -14.94 -1.69 6.93
C LEU A 4 -13.92 -2.77 6.54
N GLY A 5 -13.74 -2.96 5.24
CA GLY A 5 -12.66 -3.75 4.68
C GLY A 5 -11.37 -2.95 4.68
N PHE A 6 -10.81 -2.67 5.86
CA PHE A 6 -9.42 -2.21 5.95
C PHE A 6 -8.52 -3.36 5.47
N LEU A 7 -8.24 -3.44 4.17
CA LEU A 7 -7.23 -4.36 3.66
C LEU A 7 -5.87 -3.92 4.20
N ARG A 8 -5.32 -4.70 5.14
CA ARG A 8 -3.97 -4.56 5.66
C ARG A 8 -3.06 -5.51 4.88
N PHE A 9 -2.33 -4.99 3.89
CA PHE A 9 -1.27 -5.76 3.23
C PHE A 9 -0.03 -5.81 4.14
N TYR A 10 0.14 -6.91 4.87
CA TYR A 10 1.42 -7.24 5.49
C TYR A 10 2.31 -7.86 4.42
N ALA A 11 3.21 -7.06 3.83
CA ALA A 11 4.35 -7.62 3.13
C ALA A 11 5.26 -8.30 4.18
N ASN A 12 5.30 -9.63 4.13
CA ASN A 12 6.04 -10.61 4.93
C ASN A 12 5.39 -11.17 6.22
N HIS A 13 5.11 -12.47 6.13
CA HIS A 13 4.81 -13.49 7.15
C HIS A 13 3.52 -13.33 7.99
N GLY A 14 2.62 -14.29 7.77
CA GLY A 14 1.24 -14.27 8.24
C GLY A 14 1.05 -14.23 9.76
N SER A 15 0.12 -13.39 10.19
CA SER A 15 -0.97 -13.76 11.10
C SER A 15 -2.03 -12.67 11.06
N LEU A 16 -3.30 -13.05 10.93
CA LEU A 16 -4.44 -12.17 11.08
C LEU A 16 -4.61 -11.86 12.58
N SER A 17 -4.48 -10.60 12.98
CA SER A 17 -4.96 -10.14 14.29
C SER A 17 -5.92 -8.96 14.12
N SER A 18 -7.13 -9.16 14.63
CA SER A 18 -8.19 -8.17 14.75
C SER A 18 -7.97 -7.34 16.03
N GLY A 19 -7.79 -6.03 15.87
CA GLY A 19 -7.70 -5.08 16.96
C GLY A 19 -7.01 -3.79 16.52
N PHE A 20 -7.72 -2.66 16.53
CA PHE A 20 -7.16 -1.36 16.18
C PHE A 20 -7.11 -0.47 17.43
N CYS A 21 -5.90 -0.22 17.93
CA CYS A 21 -5.61 0.92 18.79
C CYS A 21 -4.22 1.42 18.38
N PRO A 22 -4.10 2.58 17.70
CA PRO A 22 -2.78 3.15 17.44
C PRO A 22 -2.14 3.53 18.79
N PRO A 23 -0.86 3.20 19.03
CA PRO A 23 -0.19 3.61 20.26
C PRO A 23 -0.16 5.15 20.38
N PRO A 24 -0.29 5.73 21.59
CA PRO A 24 -0.20 7.17 21.80
C PRO A 24 1.14 7.72 21.30
N ARG A 25 1.09 8.86 20.57
CA ARG A 25 2.26 9.55 20.05
C ARG A 25 2.83 10.52 21.08
N ASP A 26 3.73 10.03 21.93
CA ASP A 26 4.46 10.89 22.87
C ASP A 26 5.61 11.63 22.15
N GLY A 27 5.33 12.88 21.77
CA GLY A 27 6.19 14.05 22.04
C GLY A 27 7.67 14.11 21.61
N LEU A 28 8.16 13.38 20.60
CA LEU A 28 9.61 13.36 20.27
C LEU A 28 10.01 13.99 18.90
N LEU A 29 9.35 15.07 18.48
CA LEU A 29 9.69 15.75 17.21
C LEU A 29 10.99 16.57 17.24
N GLN A 30 11.66 16.75 18.39
CA GLN A 30 12.85 17.60 18.49
C GLN A 30 14.20 16.88 18.21
N THR A 31 14.24 15.54 18.12
CA THR A 31 15.51 14.77 18.18
C THR A 31 15.87 14.03 16.88
N ILE A 32 15.34 14.41 15.71
CA ILE A 32 15.57 13.64 14.46
C ILE A 32 16.86 14.02 13.70
N LYS A 33 17.60 15.06 14.09
CA LYS A 33 18.75 15.53 13.30
C LYS A 33 20.10 14.81 13.50
N LEU A 34 20.24 13.81 14.37
CA LEU A 34 21.58 13.35 14.80
C LEU A 34 21.94 11.86 14.65
N THR A 35 21.11 11.02 14.05
CA THR A 35 21.49 9.62 13.80
C THR A 35 21.15 9.22 12.37
N GLN A 36 22.20 8.93 11.58
CA GLN A 36 22.03 8.24 10.32
C GLN A 36 21.32 6.91 10.60
N ASN A 37 20.19 6.71 9.92
CA ASN A 37 19.37 5.50 9.89
C ASN A 37 18.17 5.38 10.88
N VAL A 38 17.52 6.48 11.27
CA VAL A 38 16.20 6.40 11.91
C VAL A 38 15.09 6.56 10.87
N PHE A 39 14.78 5.48 10.13
CA PHE A 39 13.53 5.42 9.37
C PHE A 39 12.34 5.48 10.34
N THR A 40 11.40 6.38 10.12
CA THR A 40 10.15 6.48 10.90
C THR A 40 9.13 5.46 10.38
N ASN A 41 8.09 5.16 11.16
CA ASN A 41 6.98 4.39 10.60
C ASN A 41 6.17 5.30 9.65
N VAL A 42 5.78 4.76 8.50
CA VAL A 42 5.05 5.47 7.45
C VAL A 42 3.79 4.67 7.12
N ASP A 43 2.64 5.31 7.31
CA ASP A 43 1.33 4.77 6.95
C ASP A 43 0.83 5.51 5.70
N MET A 44 0.51 4.76 4.65
CA MET A 44 0.00 5.26 3.39
C MET A 44 -1.47 4.90 3.24
N PHE A 45 -2.29 5.86 2.81
CA PHE A 45 -3.72 5.68 2.62
C PHE A 45 -4.04 5.86 1.13
N VAL A 46 -4.73 4.87 0.56
CA VAL A 46 -5.28 4.90 -0.79
C VAL A 46 -6.79 4.85 -0.66
N THR A 47 -7.46 5.80 -1.27
CA THR A 47 -8.93 5.92 -1.25
C THR A 47 -9.45 5.73 -2.66
N THR A 48 -10.56 5.02 -2.81
CA THR A 48 -11.32 4.97 -4.06
C THR A 48 -12.81 5.05 -3.76
N ALA A 49 -13.58 5.73 -4.62
CA ALA A 49 -14.99 6.02 -4.38
C ALA A 49 -15.93 5.53 -5.49
N ASP A 50 -15.46 5.45 -6.72
CA ASP A 50 -16.29 5.03 -7.86
C ASP A 50 -15.48 4.13 -8.80
N PRO A 51 -15.81 2.82 -8.92
CA PRO A 51 -15.06 1.89 -9.76
C PRO A 51 -15.16 2.18 -11.27
N VAL A 52 -16.11 3.01 -11.71
CA VAL A 52 -16.28 3.41 -13.11
C VAL A 52 -15.37 4.60 -13.43
N LEU A 53 -15.30 5.59 -12.54
CA LEU A 53 -14.41 6.76 -12.70
C LEU A 53 -12.96 6.42 -12.33
N GLU A 54 -12.78 5.58 -11.32
CA GLU A 54 -11.49 5.14 -10.78
C GLU A 54 -11.36 3.64 -11.01
N SER A 55 -10.92 3.28 -12.22
CA SER A 55 -10.81 1.88 -12.59
C SER A 55 -9.96 1.10 -11.55
N PRO A 56 -10.41 -0.08 -11.09
CA PRO A 56 -9.69 -0.89 -10.10
C PRO A 56 -8.22 -1.17 -10.44
N ILE A 57 -7.89 -1.21 -11.73
CA ILE A 57 -6.52 -1.41 -12.21
C ILE A 57 -5.58 -0.26 -11.83
N ILE A 58 -6.09 0.98 -11.82
CA ILE A 58 -5.34 2.17 -11.42
C ILE A 58 -5.08 2.14 -9.91
N THR A 59 -6.10 1.77 -9.14
CA THR A 59 -6.00 1.59 -7.69
C THR A 59 -4.97 0.50 -7.34
N VAL A 60 -5.03 -0.65 -8.03
CA VAL A 60 -4.05 -1.74 -7.86
C VAL A 60 -2.63 -1.29 -8.21
N ASN A 61 -2.44 -0.59 -9.34
CA ASN A 61 -1.12 -0.08 -9.73
C ASN A 61 -0.54 0.87 -8.69
N THR A 62 -1.39 1.74 -8.13
CA THR A 62 -1.01 2.68 -7.08
C THR A 62 -0.54 1.91 -5.85
N VAL A 63 -1.34 0.94 -5.38
CA VAL A 63 -1.00 0.10 -4.22
C VAL A 63 0.30 -0.66 -4.43
N LEU A 64 0.48 -1.33 -5.58
CA LEU A 64 1.71 -2.07 -5.89
C LEU A 64 2.93 -1.17 -5.99
N SER A 65 2.78 0.04 -6.52
CA SER A 65 3.85 1.03 -6.60
C SER A 65 4.29 1.50 -5.22
N LEU A 66 3.32 1.78 -4.34
CA LEU A 66 3.58 2.20 -2.97
C LEU A 66 4.28 1.10 -2.16
N LEU A 67 3.84 -0.16 -2.31
CA LEU A 67 4.46 -1.30 -1.64
C LEU A 67 5.88 -1.61 -2.13
N ALA A 68 6.24 -1.16 -3.33
CA ALA A 68 7.56 -1.38 -3.95
C ALA A 68 8.54 -0.21 -3.77
N ILE A 69 8.21 0.77 -2.93
CA ILE A 69 9.13 1.85 -2.55
C ILE A 69 10.33 1.25 -1.81
N ASP A 70 11.51 1.85 -2.01
CA ASP A 70 12.73 1.50 -1.27
C ASP A 70 12.65 2.02 0.18
N TYR A 71 11.84 1.32 0.99
CA TYR A 71 11.64 1.59 2.41
C TYR A 71 11.67 0.27 3.20
N PRO A 72 12.14 0.26 4.47
CA PRO A 72 12.07 -0.95 5.28
C PRO A 72 10.63 -1.46 5.40
N THR A 73 10.39 -2.70 4.98
CA THR A 73 9.05 -3.31 4.90
C THR A 73 8.31 -3.33 6.24
N HIS A 74 9.03 -3.48 7.35
CA HIS A 74 8.46 -3.47 8.70
C HIS A 74 8.04 -2.08 9.20
N LYS A 75 8.37 -1.01 8.45
CA LYS A 75 8.05 0.38 8.77
C LYS A 75 7.07 1.00 7.79
N LEU A 76 6.64 0.25 6.78
CA LEU A 76 5.71 0.71 5.76
C LEU A 76 4.39 -0.04 5.92
N ALA A 77 3.29 0.68 6.03
CA ALA A 77 1.95 0.11 5.95
C ALA A 77 1.14 0.83 4.88
N CYS A 78 0.40 0.07 4.08
CA CYS A 78 -0.53 0.59 3.09
C CYS A 78 -1.95 0.16 3.45
N TYR A 79 -2.86 1.13 3.48
CA TYR A 79 -4.27 0.97 3.77
C TYR A 79 -5.07 1.39 2.55
N VAL A 80 -6.04 0.57 2.17
CA VAL A 80 -6.97 0.89 1.08
C VAL A 80 -8.37 1.03 1.64
N THR A 81 -9.06 2.11 1.30
CA THR A 81 -10.48 2.33 1.58
C THR A 81 -11.24 2.45 0.27
N ASP A 82 -12.35 1.74 0.17
CA ASP A 82 -13.23 1.71 -1.00
C ASP A 82 -14.63 2.16 -0.58
N ASP A 83 -14.95 3.42 -0.82
CA ASP A 83 -16.26 4.01 -0.53
C ASP A 83 -17.32 3.56 -1.54
N GLY A 84 -16.89 3.11 -2.73
CA GLY A 84 -17.76 2.58 -3.77
C GLY A 84 -18.28 1.17 -3.49
N CYS A 85 -17.73 0.50 -2.46
CA CYS A 85 -18.07 -0.88 -2.06
C CYS A 85 -18.08 -1.85 -3.26
N SER A 86 -17.14 -1.68 -4.19
CA SER A 86 -17.15 -2.38 -5.46
C SER A 86 -16.57 -3.79 -5.31
N PRO A 87 -17.35 -4.85 -5.63
CA PRO A 87 -16.81 -6.21 -5.62
C PRO A 87 -15.61 -6.35 -6.56
N LEU A 88 -15.61 -5.62 -7.68
CA LEU A 88 -14.51 -5.64 -8.64
C LEU A 88 -13.22 -5.07 -8.05
N THR A 89 -13.31 -3.96 -7.31
CA THR A 89 -12.16 -3.37 -6.59
C THR A 89 -11.61 -4.35 -5.56
N PHE A 90 -12.49 -4.96 -4.77
CA PHE A 90 -12.11 -5.95 -3.77
C PHE A 90 -11.36 -7.15 -4.38
N TYR A 91 -11.93 -7.80 -5.39
CA TYR A 91 -11.28 -8.96 -6.04
C TYR A 91 -9.97 -8.57 -6.74
N SER A 92 -9.91 -7.38 -7.34
CA SER A 92 -8.69 -6.87 -7.97
C SER A 92 -7.56 -6.71 -6.95
N LEU A 93 -7.85 -6.18 -5.76
CA LEU A 93 -6.89 -6.03 -4.67
C LEU A 93 -6.44 -7.39 -4.09
N VAL A 94 -7.36 -8.38 -4.01
CA VAL A 94 -7.01 -9.75 -3.60
C VAL A 94 -6.03 -10.39 -4.57
N GLU A 95 -6.26 -10.29 -5.87
CA GLU A 95 -5.32 -10.85 -6.87
C GLU A 95 -4.00 -10.06 -6.92
N ALA A 96 -4.05 -8.73 -6.76
CA ALA A 96 -2.86 -7.90 -6.65
C ALA A 96 -1.97 -8.31 -5.48
N SER A 97 -2.56 -8.75 -4.37
CA SER A 97 -1.83 -9.22 -3.19
C SER A 97 -0.94 -10.42 -3.48
N LYS A 98 -1.47 -11.39 -4.25
CA LYS A 98 -0.72 -12.58 -4.68
C LYS A 98 0.37 -12.20 -5.67
N PHE A 99 0.06 -11.27 -6.58
CA PHE A 99 1.04 -10.77 -7.54
C PHE A 99 2.17 -9.98 -6.87
N ALA A 100 1.89 -9.25 -5.78
CA ALA A 100 2.90 -8.49 -5.04
C ALA A 100 4.04 -9.37 -4.52
N GLU A 101 3.76 -10.61 -4.12
CA GLU A 101 4.79 -11.57 -3.66
C GLU A 101 5.85 -11.84 -4.72
N LEU A 102 5.50 -11.75 -6.00
CA LEU A 102 6.42 -11.89 -7.14
C LEU A 102 7.02 -10.54 -7.56
N TRP A 103 6.21 -9.48 -7.58
CA TRP A 103 6.59 -8.17 -8.10
C TRP A 103 7.55 -7.40 -7.19
N LEU A 104 7.34 -7.40 -5.88
CA LEU A 104 8.16 -6.62 -4.94
C LEU A 104 9.62 -7.10 -4.90
N PRO A 105 9.91 -8.41 -4.79
CA PRO A 105 11.29 -8.89 -4.84
C PRO A 105 11.94 -8.66 -6.21
N PHE A 106 11.18 -8.76 -7.29
CA PHE A 106 11.65 -8.47 -8.65
C PHE A 106 12.09 -7.00 -8.76
N CYS A 107 11.24 -6.07 -8.33
CA CYS A 107 11.53 -4.64 -8.28
C CYS A 107 12.84 -4.37 -7.55
N ASN A 108 13.00 -4.90 -6.35
CA ASN A 108 14.17 -4.67 -5.52
C ASN A 108 15.44 -5.30 -6.13
N LYS A 109 15.34 -6.53 -6.65
CA LYS A 109 16.48 -7.24 -7.24
C LYS A 109 17.05 -6.56 -8.48
N TYR A 110 16.18 -6.01 -9.34
CA TYR A 110 16.59 -5.39 -10.61
C TYR A 110 16.61 -3.86 -10.57
N ASN A 111 16.45 -3.26 -9.39
CA ASN A 111 16.40 -1.81 -9.20
C ASN A 111 15.48 -1.08 -10.19
N VAL A 112 14.28 -1.64 -10.41
CA VAL A 112 13.31 -1.09 -11.37
C VAL A 112 12.85 0.30 -10.94
N HIS A 113 13.14 1.34 -11.73
CA HIS A 113 12.75 2.71 -11.37
C HIS A 113 11.23 2.96 -11.37
N VAL A 114 10.50 2.38 -12.32
CA VAL A 114 9.03 2.50 -12.40
C VAL A 114 8.40 1.30 -11.71
N ARG A 115 7.87 1.51 -10.52
CA ARG A 115 7.33 0.45 -9.65
C ARG A 115 5.88 0.05 -9.95
N ALA A 116 5.19 0.80 -10.80
CA ALA A 116 3.89 0.40 -11.33
C ALA A 116 4.09 -0.71 -12.37
N PRO A 117 3.50 -1.90 -12.18
CA PRO A 117 3.69 -3.02 -13.11
C PRO A 117 3.05 -2.77 -14.48
N ILE A 118 1.99 -1.98 -14.53
CA ILE A 118 1.35 -1.54 -15.77
C ILE A 118 1.66 -0.07 -15.95
N LEU A 119 2.36 0.25 -17.04
CA LEU A 119 2.42 1.61 -17.54
C LEU A 119 1.05 1.91 -18.15
N SER A 120 0.15 2.54 -17.40
CA SER A 120 -0.98 3.21 -18.04
C SER A 120 -0.42 4.40 -18.83
N ALA A 121 0.06 4.15 -20.05
CA ALA A 121 0.21 5.17 -21.07
C ALA A 121 -1.17 5.67 -21.55
N VAL A 122 -2.11 5.87 -20.62
CA VAL A 122 -3.49 6.29 -20.88
C VAL A 122 -3.69 7.78 -20.53
N TYR A 123 -2.66 8.46 -20.03
CA TYR A 123 -2.64 9.93 -19.85
C TYR A 123 -1.32 10.56 -20.33
N ILE A 124 -0.82 10.15 -21.51
CA ILE A 124 -0.05 11.06 -22.37
C ILE A 124 -0.99 11.52 -23.47
N PHE A 125 -1.81 12.52 -23.16
CA PHE A 125 -2.28 13.59 -24.04
C PHE A 125 -2.68 14.78 -23.16
#